data_AF-A0A3N1MG71-F1
#
_entry.id   AF-A0A3N1MG71-F1
#
_cell.length_a   1.000
_cell.length_b   1.000
_cell.length_c   1.000
_cell.angle_alpha   90.00
_cell.angle_beta   90.00
_cell.angle_gamma   90.00
#
_symmetry.space_group_name_H-M   'P 1'
#
loop_
_entity.id
_entity.type
_entity.pdbx_description
1 polymer ?
#
loop_
_entity_poly.entity_id
_entity_poly.type
_entity_poly.pdbx_seq_one_letter_code
_entity_poly.pdbx_strand_id
1 'polypeptide(L)'
;MATAPIPERRLRPGDPAPWFAGKTHSNPSFNFDTVAGRFVVVSLFGSASTPEGRALVDFVHRHRDRFDDSNITFFGVSADPADFASGRLVERTPGIRWFHDFSGDIARLFRADSGGQPTDVVPQTIIFDPMLRGMGWIALADTAQHEASLATILDRLPRIDEDKWASGPAPVLIVPRVFETAFCRQLIDYYDEKGGFASGHMTSQDGRSVGVLDRSRKRRTDCMITDKQIMLQIQHRLHRRLVPMIDRAFQFRATRIERYIVARYDGADRGFFFPHRDNTSPATKHRRFAVTINLNADAYKGGDLRFPEFGRRTYRAPTGGAVVFSCSLVHEALPVTEGVRYATLPFLYDDEAAKIRDATRHLVVPVARSEDADDDAKDAEGAEAGGTEAGTGQAATGN
;
A
#
# COMPACT_ATOMS: atom_id res chain seq x y z
N MET A 1 26.46 -31.99 -30.06
CA MET A 1 25.56 -31.66 -28.92
C MET A 1 25.10 -30.22 -29.11
N ALA A 2 23.94 -30.04 -29.72
CA ALA A 2 23.37 -28.72 -29.92
C ALA A 2 22.81 -28.25 -28.56
N THR A 3 23.44 -27.25 -27.96
CA THR A 3 22.83 -26.46 -26.89
C THR A 3 21.52 -25.91 -27.43
N ALA A 4 20.40 -26.43 -26.92
CA ALA A 4 19.09 -25.86 -27.21
C ALA A 4 19.16 -24.34 -26.93
N PRO A 5 18.67 -23.48 -27.84
CA PRO A 5 18.72 -22.04 -27.64
C PRO A 5 17.94 -21.71 -26.37
N ILE A 6 18.62 -21.07 -25.42
CA ILE A 6 18.02 -20.53 -24.20
C ILE A 6 16.90 -19.59 -24.65
N PRO A 7 15.62 -19.80 -24.26
CA PRO A 7 14.56 -18.89 -24.66
C PRO A 7 14.87 -17.47 -24.15
N GLU A 8 14.81 -16.49 -25.04
CA GLU A 8 15.07 -15.04 -24.82
C GLU A 8 14.16 -14.36 -23.77
N ARG A 9 13.38 -15.10 -22.99
CA ARG A 9 12.18 -14.61 -22.28
C ARG A 9 12.15 -14.91 -20.76
N ARG A 10 13.28 -14.91 -20.06
CA ARG A 10 13.29 -15.03 -18.58
C ARG A 10 13.56 -13.68 -17.92
N LEU A 11 12.95 -13.44 -16.75
CA LEU A 11 13.34 -12.34 -15.87
C LEU A 11 14.83 -12.51 -15.53
N ARG A 12 15.60 -11.45 -15.76
CA ARG A 12 17.04 -11.38 -15.51
C ARG A 12 17.31 -10.68 -14.18
N PRO A 13 18.52 -10.85 -13.61
CA PRO A 13 18.94 -10.04 -12.48
C PRO A 13 18.74 -8.55 -12.74
N GLY A 14 18.02 -7.87 -11.86
CA GLY A 14 17.64 -6.45 -11.96
C GLY A 14 16.27 -6.18 -12.59
N ASP A 15 15.67 -7.14 -13.32
CA ASP A 15 14.35 -6.96 -13.93
C ASP A 15 13.27 -6.83 -12.84
N PRO A 16 12.29 -5.91 -12.98
CA PRO A 16 11.20 -5.80 -12.03
C PRO A 16 10.30 -7.02 -12.11
N ALA A 17 9.85 -7.51 -10.95
CA ALA A 17 8.83 -8.53 -10.87
C ALA A 17 7.52 -7.99 -11.48
N PRO A 18 6.84 -8.76 -12.34
CA PRO A 18 5.54 -8.36 -12.83
C PRO A 18 4.54 -8.39 -11.67
N TRP A 19 3.72 -7.35 -11.55
CA TRP A 19 2.70 -7.26 -10.50
C TRP A 19 1.40 -7.93 -10.94
N PHE A 20 0.76 -8.64 -10.03
CA PHE A 20 -0.51 -9.31 -10.24
C PHE A 20 -1.30 -9.41 -8.94
N ALA A 21 -2.60 -9.66 -9.08
CA ALA A 21 -3.46 -10.12 -8.00
C ALA A 21 -3.83 -11.59 -8.28
N GLY A 22 -3.74 -12.44 -7.26
CA GLY A 22 -4.01 -13.87 -7.41
C GLY A 22 -4.66 -14.46 -6.17
N LYS A 23 -5.41 -15.55 -6.34
CA LYS A 23 -6.02 -16.27 -5.24
C LYS A 23 -4.97 -17.07 -4.47
N THR A 24 -5.01 -16.93 -3.16
CA THR A 24 -4.26 -17.72 -2.17
C THR A 24 -5.27 -18.39 -1.23
N HIS A 25 -4.84 -19.28 -0.33
CA HIS A 25 -5.78 -19.96 0.57
C HIS A 25 -6.46 -18.97 1.52
N SER A 26 -5.69 -18.08 2.15
CA SER A 26 -6.24 -17.10 3.11
C SER A 26 -6.75 -15.80 2.47
N ASN A 27 -6.45 -15.54 1.20
CA ASN A 27 -6.84 -14.30 0.52
C ASN A 27 -7.26 -14.55 -0.94
N PRO A 28 -8.55 -14.32 -1.30
CA PRO A 28 -9.05 -14.56 -2.66
C PRO A 28 -8.47 -13.62 -3.72
N SER A 29 -7.87 -12.49 -3.31
CA SER A 29 -7.26 -11.49 -4.21
C SER A 29 -6.01 -10.89 -3.55
N PHE A 30 -4.97 -11.71 -3.42
CA PHE A 30 -3.69 -11.28 -2.86
C PHE A 30 -2.91 -10.45 -3.88
N ASN A 31 -2.62 -9.19 -3.54
CA ASN A 31 -1.84 -8.28 -4.38
C ASN A 31 -0.33 -8.49 -4.16
N PHE A 32 0.38 -9.03 -5.16
CA PHE A 32 1.79 -9.40 -5.03
C PHE A 32 2.71 -8.19 -4.78
N ASP A 33 2.38 -7.00 -5.28
CA ASP A 33 3.21 -5.80 -5.09
C ASP A 33 3.37 -5.39 -3.60
N THR A 34 2.47 -5.87 -2.74
CA THR A 34 2.46 -5.58 -1.30
C THR A 34 3.54 -6.30 -0.50
N VAL A 35 4.23 -7.28 -1.10
CA VAL A 35 5.26 -8.08 -0.40
C VAL A 35 6.65 -7.45 -0.43
N ALA A 36 6.82 -6.29 -1.06
CA ALA A 36 8.11 -5.61 -1.09
C ALA A 36 8.63 -5.27 0.33
N GLY A 37 9.93 -5.03 0.43
CA GLY A 37 10.63 -4.79 1.70
C GLY A 37 11.21 -6.03 2.38
N ARG A 38 11.17 -7.19 1.71
CA ARG A 38 11.78 -8.45 2.14
C ARG A 38 12.20 -9.26 0.92
N PHE A 39 12.99 -10.31 1.10
CA PHE A 39 13.30 -11.24 0.02
C PHE A 39 12.08 -12.10 -0.30
N VAL A 40 11.82 -12.30 -1.59
CA VAL A 40 10.63 -13.04 -2.05
C VAL A 40 11.10 -14.19 -2.94
N VAL A 41 10.73 -15.41 -2.58
CA VAL A 41 10.98 -16.61 -3.39
C VAL A 41 9.67 -16.99 -4.07
N VAL A 42 9.67 -17.06 -5.39
CA VAL A 42 8.53 -17.50 -6.19
C VAL A 42 8.91 -18.76 -6.96
N SER A 43 8.17 -19.84 -6.76
CA SER A 43 8.39 -21.10 -7.48
C SER A 43 7.17 -21.50 -8.30
N LEU A 44 7.35 -21.69 -9.60
CA LEU A 44 6.33 -22.10 -10.54
C LEU A 44 6.61 -23.55 -10.96
N PHE A 45 5.71 -24.47 -10.64
CA PHE A 45 5.93 -25.91 -10.82
C PHE A 45 4.70 -26.67 -11.35
N GLY A 46 3.58 -25.99 -11.58
CA GLY A 46 2.41 -26.51 -12.27
C GLY A 46 1.53 -27.42 -11.40
N SER A 47 2.09 -28.45 -10.78
CA SER A 47 1.40 -29.38 -9.88
C SER A 47 2.37 -29.98 -8.86
N ALA A 48 1.93 -30.12 -7.61
CA ALA A 48 2.68 -30.79 -6.54
C ALA A 48 2.68 -32.33 -6.71
N SER A 49 1.96 -32.86 -7.71
CA SER A 49 1.98 -34.28 -8.05
C SER A 49 3.11 -34.69 -9.00
N THR A 50 3.88 -33.73 -9.53
CA THR A 50 5.09 -34.02 -10.32
C THR A 50 6.29 -34.34 -9.41
N PRO A 51 7.33 -35.04 -9.89
CA PRO A 51 8.58 -35.21 -9.15
C PRO A 51 9.19 -33.88 -8.69
N GLU A 52 9.18 -32.88 -9.57
CA GLU A 52 9.67 -31.52 -9.34
C GLU A 52 8.88 -30.82 -8.24
N GLY A 53 7.55 -30.84 -8.35
CA GLY A 53 6.64 -30.22 -7.38
C GLY A 53 6.76 -30.84 -6.00
N ARG A 54 6.83 -32.18 -5.90
CA ARG A 54 7.06 -32.87 -4.62
C ARG A 54 8.38 -32.46 -3.98
N ALA A 55 9.48 -32.49 -4.74
CA ALA A 55 10.80 -32.13 -4.23
C ALA A 55 10.84 -30.69 -3.69
N LEU A 56 10.20 -29.75 -4.40
CA LEU A 56 10.08 -28.36 -3.95
C LEU A 56 9.26 -28.25 -2.65
N VAL A 57 8.12 -28.92 -2.55
CA VAL A 57 7.27 -28.89 -1.35
C VAL A 57 8.03 -29.47 -0.15
N ASP A 58 8.74 -30.58 -0.34
CA ASP A 58 9.56 -31.21 0.70
C ASP A 58 10.70 -30.28 1.15
N PHE A 59 11.38 -29.60 0.20
CA PHE A 59 12.39 -28.59 0.50
C PHE A 59 11.81 -27.46 1.37
N VAL A 60 10.69 -26.88 0.95
CA VAL A 60 10.04 -25.76 1.65
C VAL A 60 9.60 -26.17 3.05
N HIS A 61 9.09 -27.40 3.23
CA HIS A 61 8.75 -27.92 4.55
C HIS A 61 9.98 -28.13 5.43
N ARG A 62 11.06 -28.70 4.89
CA ARG A 62 12.31 -28.94 5.63
C ARG A 62 12.98 -27.65 6.08
N HIS A 63 12.86 -26.59 5.29
CA HIS A 63 13.47 -25.27 5.54
C HIS A 63 12.44 -24.21 5.96
N ARG A 64 11.32 -24.63 6.57
CA ARG A 64 10.23 -23.74 7.00
C ARG A 64 10.71 -22.57 7.86
N ASP A 65 11.71 -22.79 8.70
CA ASP A 65 12.29 -21.80 9.61
C ASP A 65 12.88 -20.57 8.90
N ARG A 66 13.25 -20.69 7.63
CA ARG A 66 13.77 -19.59 6.81
C ARG A 66 12.70 -18.58 6.39
N PHE A 67 11.43 -18.98 6.36
CA PHE A 67 10.33 -18.20 5.81
C PHE A 67 9.45 -17.61 6.93
N ASP A 68 9.45 -16.30 7.09
CA ASP A 68 8.93 -15.63 8.30
C ASP A 68 8.15 -14.33 8.03
N ASP A 69 7.94 -13.95 6.77
CA ASP A 69 7.38 -12.66 6.34
C ASP A 69 8.17 -11.42 6.81
N SER A 70 9.29 -11.58 7.50
CA SER A 70 10.11 -10.49 8.03
C SER A 70 11.37 -10.30 7.19
N ASN A 71 12.04 -11.41 6.87
CA ASN A 71 13.24 -11.48 6.07
C ASN A 71 12.98 -12.12 4.71
N ILE A 72 12.33 -13.29 4.70
CA ILE A 72 12.06 -14.08 3.51
C ILE A 72 10.61 -14.54 3.52
N THR A 73 9.94 -14.41 2.38
CA THR A 73 8.64 -15.04 2.13
C THR A 73 8.71 -15.92 0.90
N PHE A 74 7.97 -17.02 0.92
CA PHE A 74 7.85 -17.98 -0.16
C PHE A 74 6.44 -17.98 -0.74
N PHE A 75 6.36 -18.03 -2.06
CA PHE A 75 5.16 -18.24 -2.83
C PHE A 75 5.36 -19.38 -3.82
N GLY A 76 4.58 -20.44 -3.70
CA GLY A 76 4.49 -21.45 -4.74
C GLY A 76 3.28 -21.22 -5.65
N VAL A 77 3.39 -21.57 -6.92
CA VAL A 77 2.33 -21.39 -7.92
C VAL A 77 1.98 -22.76 -8.51
N SER A 78 0.75 -23.20 -8.25
CA SER A 78 0.20 -24.43 -8.80
C SER A 78 -1.10 -24.17 -9.56
N ALA A 79 -1.22 -24.80 -10.71
CA ALA A 79 -2.41 -24.79 -11.55
C ALA A 79 -3.29 -26.02 -11.35
N ASP A 80 -2.88 -26.99 -10.52
CA ASP A 80 -3.60 -28.23 -10.26
C ASP A 80 -4.62 -28.05 -9.10
N PRO A 81 -5.94 -28.09 -9.36
CA PRO A 81 -6.93 -27.96 -8.30
C PRO A 81 -6.86 -29.05 -7.23
N ALA A 82 -6.38 -30.24 -7.58
CA ALA A 82 -6.25 -31.34 -6.64
C ALA A 82 -5.19 -31.06 -5.57
N ASP A 83 -4.19 -30.21 -5.85
CA ASP A 83 -3.20 -29.79 -4.84
C ASP A 83 -3.84 -29.12 -3.63
N PHE A 84 -4.89 -28.33 -3.88
CA PHE A 84 -5.60 -27.60 -2.86
C PHE A 84 -6.75 -28.41 -2.26
N ALA A 85 -7.52 -29.13 -3.10
CA ALA A 85 -8.66 -29.92 -2.65
C ALA A 85 -8.26 -31.11 -1.75
N SER A 86 -7.09 -31.70 -1.99
CA SER A 86 -6.57 -32.83 -1.20
C SER A 86 -5.57 -32.41 -0.11
N GLY A 87 -5.32 -31.10 0.05
CA GLY A 87 -4.41 -30.59 1.07
C GLY A 87 -2.92 -30.88 0.83
N ARG A 88 -2.49 -31.11 -0.42
CA ARG A 88 -1.05 -31.23 -0.76
C ARG A 88 -0.32 -29.91 -0.54
N LEU A 89 -0.99 -28.79 -0.82
CA LEU A 89 -0.46 -27.45 -0.60
C LEU A 89 -1.28 -26.74 0.48
N VAL A 90 -0.66 -26.54 1.64
CA VAL A 90 -1.26 -25.86 2.79
C VAL A 90 -0.43 -24.63 3.13
N GLU A 91 -1.10 -23.49 3.29
CA GLU A 91 -0.43 -22.26 3.70
C GLU A 91 0.08 -22.36 5.13
N ARG A 92 1.24 -21.76 5.37
CA ARG A 92 1.82 -21.65 6.70
C ARG A 92 2.27 -20.21 6.90
N THR A 93 1.34 -19.38 7.37
CA THR A 93 1.63 -17.99 7.70
C THR A 93 2.18 -17.88 9.13
N PRO A 94 3.16 -16.98 9.38
CA PRO A 94 3.84 -16.15 8.38
C PRO A 94 4.82 -16.95 7.51
N GLY A 95 5.02 -16.51 6.25
CA GLY A 95 6.16 -16.92 5.44
C GLY A 95 5.88 -17.80 4.22
N ILE A 96 4.89 -18.70 4.23
CA ILE A 96 4.62 -19.61 3.09
C ILE A 96 3.18 -19.48 2.63
N ARG A 97 3.00 -19.15 1.35
CA ARG A 97 1.69 -19.05 0.68
C ARG A 97 1.72 -19.76 -0.67
N TRP A 98 0.54 -20.12 -1.17
CA TRP A 98 0.40 -20.84 -2.44
C TRP A 98 -0.65 -20.15 -3.32
N PHE A 99 -0.27 -19.77 -4.53
CA PHE A 99 -1.20 -19.20 -5.51
C PHE A 99 -1.91 -20.30 -6.29
N HIS A 100 -3.22 -20.13 -6.43
CA HIS A 100 -4.10 -20.94 -7.27
C HIS A 100 -4.07 -20.36 -8.70
N ASP A 101 -3.23 -20.92 -9.57
CA ASP A 101 -3.05 -20.46 -10.95
C ASP A 101 -3.80 -21.35 -11.96
N PHE A 102 -5.08 -21.64 -11.68
CA PHE A 102 -5.88 -22.57 -12.47
C PHE A 102 -6.05 -22.15 -13.94
N SER A 103 -5.88 -20.86 -14.26
CA SER A 103 -5.89 -20.33 -15.62
C SER A 103 -4.50 -20.30 -16.28
N GLY A 104 -3.42 -20.49 -15.52
CA GLY A 104 -2.03 -20.33 -15.98
C GLY A 104 -1.61 -18.88 -16.23
N ASP A 105 -2.37 -17.90 -15.75
CA ASP A 105 -2.07 -16.48 -15.96
C ASP A 105 -0.77 -16.06 -15.27
N ILE A 106 -0.54 -16.54 -14.05
CA ILE A 106 0.70 -16.24 -13.31
C ILE A 106 1.87 -16.94 -14.02
N ALA A 107 1.74 -18.20 -14.40
CA ALA A 107 2.76 -18.92 -15.17
C ALA A 107 3.12 -18.17 -16.46
N ARG A 108 2.13 -17.70 -17.24
CA ARG A 108 2.36 -16.89 -18.46
C ARG A 108 3.04 -15.56 -18.17
N LEU A 109 2.66 -14.89 -17.08
CA LEU A 109 3.23 -13.60 -16.68
C LEU A 109 4.73 -13.73 -16.35
N PHE A 110 5.11 -14.83 -15.71
CA PHE A 110 6.50 -15.18 -15.42
C PHE A 110 7.20 -15.98 -16.52
N ARG A 111 6.56 -16.15 -17.68
CA ARG A 111 7.09 -16.88 -18.85
C ARG A 111 7.49 -18.33 -18.50
N ALA A 112 6.72 -18.94 -17.62
CA ALA A 112 6.84 -20.33 -17.21
C ALA A 112 5.97 -21.28 -18.02
N ASP A 113 4.99 -20.77 -18.78
CA ASP A 113 4.12 -21.62 -19.59
C ASP A 113 4.88 -22.35 -20.71
N SER A 114 4.53 -23.62 -20.97
CA SER A 114 5.08 -24.39 -22.10
C SER A 114 4.08 -24.59 -23.26
N GLY A 115 2.97 -23.84 -23.27
CA GLY A 115 2.02 -23.81 -24.40
C GLY A 115 0.98 -24.93 -24.44
N GLY A 116 0.72 -25.61 -23.30
CA GLY A 116 -0.27 -26.68 -23.16
C GLY A 116 -1.36 -26.37 -22.13
N GLN A 117 -1.67 -27.34 -21.27
CA GLN A 117 -2.56 -27.15 -20.11
C GLN A 117 -1.96 -26.16 -19.11
N PRO A 118 -2.75 -25.54 -18.22
CA PRO A 118 -2.24 -24.66 -17.17
C PRO A 118 -1.15 -25.29 -16.27
N THR A 119 -1.16 -26.62 -16.11
CA THR A 119 -0.14 -27.39 -15.39
C THR A 119 1.16 -27.57 -16.16
N ASP A 120 1.15 -27.37 -17.48
CA ASP A 120 2.31 -27.55 -18.36
C ASP A 120 3.18 -26.29 -18.28
N VAL A 121 4.12 -26.33 -17.33
CA VAL A 121 5.08 -25.26 -17.07
C VAL A 121 6.51 -25.77 -17.22
N VAL A 122 7.42 -24.86 -17.54
CA VAL A 122 8.87 -25.00 -17.34
C VAL A 122 9.14 -24.73 -15.86
N PRO A 123 9.38 -25.76 -15.03
CA PRO A 123 9.44 -25.56 -13.59
C PRO A 123 10.66 -24.73 -13.21
N GLN A 124 10.45 -23.73 -12.36
CA GLN A 124 11.48 -22.76 -12.03
C GLN A 124 11.26 -22.08 -10.68
N THR A 125 12.33 -21.55 -10.10
CA THR A 125 12.29 -20.69 -8.93
C THR A 125 13.02 -19.38 -9.21
N ILE A 126 12.42 -18.27 -8.79
CA ILE A 126 12.94 -16.93 -8.93
C ILE A 126 13.03 -16.32 -7.53
N ILE A 127 14.16 -15.66 -7.26
CA ILE A 127 14.38 -14.94 -6.01
C ILE A 127 14.35 -13.45 -6.34
N PHE A 128 13.56 -12.69 -5.60
CA PHE A 128 13.47 -11.24 -5.69
C PHE A 128 14.06 -10.58 -4.46
N ASP A 129 14.63 -9.40 -4.70
CA ASP A 129 15.08 -8.52 -3.66
C ASP A 129 13.92 -7.73 -3.01
N PRO A 130 14.15 -7.02 -1.90
CA PRO A 130 13.19 -6.11 -1.27
C PRO A 130 12.58 -5.03 -2.16
N MET A 131 13.17 -4.69 -3.31
CA MET A 131 12.59 -3.78 -4.30
C MET A 131 11.76 -4.53 -5.37
N LEU A 132 11.55 -5.83 -5.17
CA LEU A 132 10.93 -6.75 -6.13
C LEU A 132 11.65 -6.82 -7.47
N ARG A 133 12.98 -6.82 -7.46
CA ARG A 133 13.81 -7.05 -8.65
C ARG A 133 14.42 -8.44 -8.62
N GLY A 134 14.48 -9.10 -9.77
CA GLY A 134 15.07 -10.43 -9.87
C GLY A 134 16.51 -10.41 -9.38
N MET A 135 16.87 -11.35 -8.50
CA MET A 135 18.25 -11.59 -8.08
C MET A 135 18.84 -12.77 -8.84
N GLY A 136 18.01 -13.78 -9.13
CA GLY A 136 18.44 -14.99 -9.79
C GLY A 136 17.28 -15.91 -10.08
N TRP A 137 17.57 -16.89 -10.94
CA TRP A 137 16.64 -17.90 -11.42
C TRP A 137 17.31 -19.27 -11.31
N ILE A 138 16.54 -20.28 -10.92
CA ILE A 138 16.98 -21.66 -10.79
C ILE A 138 16.00 -22.55 -11.55
N ALA A 139 16.52 -23.36 -12.48
CA ALA A 139 15.73 -24.41 -13.13
C ALA A 139 15.33 -25.45 -12.09
N LEU A 140 14.06 -25.86 -12.08
CA LEU A 140 13.61 -27.02 -11.32
C LEU A 140 13.47 -28.21 -12.29
N ALA A 141 14.60 -28.65 -12.86
CA ALA A 141 14.66 -29.79 -13.77
C ALA A 141 15.52 -30.93 -13.17
N ASP A 142 16.62 -30.57 -12.53
CA ASP A 142 17.37 -31.45 -11.61
C ASP A 142 17.04 -31.01 -10.19
N THR A 143 16.27 -31.83 -9.47
CA THR A 143 15.76 -31.49 -8.13
C THR A 143 16.87 -31.39 -7.09
N ALA A 144 17.92 -32.22 -7.19
CA ALA A 144 19.04 -32.18 -6.26
C ALA A 144 19.89 -30.92 -6.46
N GLN A 145 20.17 -30.57 -7.73
CA GLN A 145 20.88 -29.35 -8.05
C GLN A 145 20.06 -28.10 -7.68
N HIS A 146 18.76 -28.12 -7.92
CA HIS A 146 17.85 -27.03 -7.55
C HIS A 146 17.86 -26.79 -6.03
N GLU A 147 17.69 -27.84 -5.23
CA GLU A 147 17.71 -27.78 -3.77
C GLU A 147 19.04 -27.20 -3.27
N ALA A 148 20.18 -27.73 -3.74
CA ALA A 148 21.50 -27.25 -3.34
C ALA A 148 21.72 -25.77 -3.70
N SER A 149 21.27 -25.36 -4.88
CA SER A 149 21.40 -23.97 -5.36
C SER A 149 20.52 -23.02 -4.54
N LEU A 150 19.27 -23.40 -4.27
CA LEU A 150 18.33 -22.59 -3.52
C LEU A 150 18.79 -22.44 -2.06
N ALA A 151 19.20 -23.52 -1.40
CA ALA A 151 19.75 -23.46 -0.04
C ALA A 151 20.96 -22.53 0.04
N THR A 152 21.91 -22.66 -0.90
CA THR A 152 23.11 -21.81 -0.97
C THR A 152 22.77 -20.33 -1.14
N ILE A 153 21.77 -20.00 -1.96
CA ILE A 153 21.33 -18.61 -2.13
C ILE A 153 20.69 -18.09 -0.86
N LEU A 154 19.77 -18.86 -0.26
CA LEU A 154 19.06 -18.46 0.96
C LEU A 154 20.03 -18.25 2.14
N ASP A 155 21.09 -19.05 2.26
CA ASP A 155 22.14 -18.91 3.30
C ASP A 155 22.95 -17.61 3.16
N ARG A 156 23.00 -17.04 1.95
CA ARG A 156 23.78 -15.84 1.66
C ARG A 156 22.94 -14.56 1.68
N LEU A 157 21.61 -14.67 1.81
CA LEU A 157 20.75 -13.50 1.91
C LEU A 157 21.04 -12.76 3.23
N PRO A 158 21.34 -11.46 3.20
CA PRO A 158 21.53 -10.69 4.42
C PRO A 158 20.23 -10.62 5.21
N ARG A 159 20.32 -10.36 6.51
CA ARG A 159 19.12 -10.03 7.28
C ARG A 159 18.66 -8.61 6.97
N ILE A 160 17.37 -8.44 6.71
CA ILE A 160 16.73 -7.12 6.48
C ILE A 160 16.86 -6.23 7.71
N ASP A 161 16.90 -6.80 8.91
CA ASP A 161 17.01 -6.05 10.17
C ASP A 161 18.39 -5.48 10.47
N GLU A 162 19.43 -5.97 9.78
CA GLU A 162 20.79 -5.47 9.92
C GLU A 162 21.10 -4.30 8.97
N ASP A 163 20.12 -3.82 8.19
CA ASP A 163 20.24 -2.78 7.16
C ASP A 163 21.34 -3.03 6.10
N LYS A 164 21.96 -4.22 6.10
CA LYS A 164 23.03 -4.64 5.17
C LYS A 164 22.56 -4.81 3.73
N TRP A 165 21.24 -4.91 3.53
CA TRP A 165 20.65 -4.99 2.19
C TRP A 165 20.45 -3.62 1.53
N ALA A 166 20.13 -2.58 2.31
CA ALA A 166 19.66 -1.32 1.75
C ALA A 166 20.75 -0.68 0.88
N SER A 167 20.43 -0.44 -0.39
CA SER A 167 21.33 0.21 -1.36
C SER A 167 21.58 1.69 -1.08
N GLY A 168 20.96 2.24 -0.04
CA GLY A 168 21.05 3.64 0.36
C GLY A 168 19.74 4.16 0.95
N PRO A 169 19.63 5.48 1.15
CA PRO A 169 18.37 6.08 1.58
C PRO A 169 17.28 5.93 0.50
N ALA A 170 16.03 5.77 0.95
CA ALA A 170 14.85 5.89 0.11
C ALA A 170 14.84 7.21 -0.69
N PRO A 171 14.34 7.22 -1.93
CA PRO A 171 14.33 8.38 -2.82
C PRO A 171 13.20 9.34 -2.44
N VAL A 172 13.32 9.94 -1.26
CA VAL A 172 12.36 10.87 -0.67
C VAL A 172 12.95 12.27 -0.61
N LEU A 173 12.12 13.27 -0.85
CA LEU A 173 12.51 14.68 -0.79
C LEU A 173 12.00 15.29 0.52
N ILE A 174 12.92 15.72 1.38
CA ILE A 174 12.58 16.45 2.61
C ILE A 174 12.72 17.96 2.35
N VAL A 175 11.63 18.70 2.53
CA VAL A 175 11.58 20.16 2.35
C VAL A 175 11.13 20.81 3.65
N PRO A 176 12.02 21.46 4.42
CA PRO A 176 11.63 22.19 5.63
C PRO A 176 10.92 23.51 5.29
N ARG A 177 10.21 24.08 6.27
CA ARG A 177 9.60 25.42 6.18
C ARG A 177 8.62 25.61 5.02
N VAL A 178 7.84 24.57 4.70
CA VAL A 178 6.73 24.69 3.74
C VAL A 178 5.61 25.50 4.38
N PHE A 179 5.24 25.17 5.62
CA PHE A 179 4.29 25.91 6.44
C PHE A 179 5.00 26.63 7.59
N GLU A 180 4.53 27.83 7.92
CA GLU A 180 4.90 28.52 9.14
C GLU A 180 4.25 27.83 10.35
N THR A 181 4.88 27.94 11.51
CA THR A 181 4.38 27.28 12.71
C THR A 181 3.01 27.80 13.17
N ALA A 182 2.72 29.09 12.94
CA ALA A 182 1.40 29.67 13.18
C ALA A 182 0.32 29.01 12.31
N PHE A 183 0.61 28.76 11.03
CA PHE A 183 -0.31 28.08 10.13
C PHE A 183 -0.48 26.60 10.50
N CYS A 184 0.58 25.95 10.99
CA CYS A 184 0.48 24.58 11.49
C CYS A 184 -0.49 24.49 12.68
N ARG A 185 -0.44 25.45 13.60
CA ARG A 185 -1.36 25.53 14.76
C ARG A 185 -2.79 25.78 14.30
N GLN A 186 -3.01 26.73 13.39
CA GLN A 186 -4.34 26.97 12.80
C GLN A 186 -4.97 25.68 12.23
N LEU A 187 -4.19 24.81 11.59
CA LEU A 187 -4.67 23.53 11.07
C LEU A 187 -4.99 22.52 12.18
N ILE A 188 -4.23 22.52 13.29
CA ILE A 188 -4.51 21.70 14.47
C ILE A 188 -5.78 22.19 15.15
N ASP A 189 -5.89 23.51 15.37
CA ASP A 189 -7.08 24.14 15.96
C ASP A 189 -8.33 23.83 15.12
N TYR A 190 -8.21 23.85 13.78
CA TYR A 190 -9.29 23.44 12.89
C TYR A 190 -9.72 21.97 13.11
N TYR A 191 -8.76 21.06 13.29
CA TYR A 191 -9.08 19.66 13.62
C TYR A 191 -9.78 19.57 14.98
N ASP A 192 -9.27 20.26 16.00
CA ASP A 192 -9.80 20.18 17.36
C ASP A 192 -11.21 20.79 17.45
N GLU A 193 -11.51 21.82 16.65
CA GLU A 193 -12.85 22.41 16.54
C GLU A 193 -13.84 21.51 15.77
N LYS A 194 -13.43 20.96 14.62
CA LYS A 194 -14.33 20.21 13.73
C LYS A 194 -14.42 18.72 14.05
N GLY A 195 -13.48 18.19 14.83
CA GLY A 195 -13.34 16.76 15.06
C GLY A 195 -12.83 16.00 13.83
N GLY A 196 -12.51 14.73 14.04
CA GLY A 196 -12.11 13.82 12.96
C GLY A 196 -12.80 12.47 13.09
N PHE A 197 -12.91 11.75 11.99
CA PHE A 197 -13.55 10.45 11.92
C PHE A 197 -12.53 9.35 11.60
N ALA A 198 -12.81 8.12 12.01
CA ALA A 198 -11.95 6.97 11.71
C ALA A 198 -11.79 6.81 10.20
N SER A 199 -10.55 6.77 9.72
CA SER A 199 -10.25 6.78 8.29
C SER A 199 -9.80 5.40 7.81
N GLY A 200 -10.53 4.85 6.83
CA GLY A 200 -10.18 3.58 6.18
C GLY A 200 -9.03 3.69 5.17
N HIS A 201 -8.80 2.60 4.43
CA HIS A 201 -7.92 2.54 3.26
C HIS A 201 -8.68 1.99 2.05
N MET A 202 -8.15 2.21 0.85
CA MET A 202 -8.75 1.66 -0.37
C MET A 202 -8.15 0.29 -0.67
N THR A 203 -9.01 -0.69 -0.94
CA THR A 203 -8.61 -2.00 -1.46
C THR A 203 -9.27 -2.25 -2.81
N SER A 204 -8.62 -3.04 -3.66
CA SER A 204 -9.20 -3.46 -4.94
C SER A 204 -9.98 -4.75 -4.74
N GLN A 205 -11.26 -4.75 -5.10
CA GLN A 205 -12.14 -5.92 -5.09
C GLN A 205 -12.95 -5.93 -6.39
N ASP A 206 -12.88 -7.03 -7.14
CA ASP A 206 -13.61 -7.23 -8.41
C ASP A 206 -13.45 -6.06 -9.40
N GLY A 207 -12.22 -5.55 -9.52
CA GLY A 207 -11.88 -4.42 -10.40
C GLY A 207 -12.37 -3.05 -9.91
N ARG A 208 -12.98 -2.97 -8.72
CA ARG A 208 -13.45 -1.74 -8.08
C ARG A 208 -12.57 -1.39 -6.88
N SER A 209 -12.56 -0.12 -6.50
CA SER A 209 -11.95 0.34 -5.25
C SER A 209 -13.01 0.42 -4.17
N VAL A 210 -12.85 -0.36 -3.11
CA VAL A 210 -13.74 -0.39 -1.95
C VAL A 210 -13.01 0.20 -0.76
N GLY A 211 -13.67 1.12 -0.05
CA GLY A 211 -13.15 1.66 1.19
C GLY A 211 -13.37 0.70 2.37
N VAL A 212 -12.31 0.34 3.08
CA VAL A 212 -12.37 -0.59 4.23
C VAL A 212 -11.82 0.07 5.50
N LEU A 213 -12.57 -0.06 6.59
CA LEU A 213 -12.11 0.30 7.93
C LEU A 213 -11.54 -0.95 8.63
N ASP A 214 -10.22 -1.01 8.75
CA ASP A 214 -9.51 -2.11 9.43
C ASP A 214 -8.46 -1.53 10.39
N ARG A 215 -8.77 -1.56 11.69
CA ARG A 215 -7.92 -1.04 12.77
C ARG A 215 -6.64 -1.86 12.99
N SER A 216 -6.56 -3.08 12.44
CA SER A 216 -5.31 -3.85 12.42
C SER A 216 -4.34 -3.31 11.37
N ARG A 217 -4.83 -2.63 10.33
CA ARG A 217 -4.04 -2.06 9.22
C ARG A 217 -3.83 -0.57 9.33
N LYS A 218 -4.78 0.17 9.90
CA LYS A 218 -4.69 1.62 10.00
C LYS A 218 -5.41 2.14 11.23
N ARG A 219 -4.72 2.95 12.03
CA ARG A 219 -5.25 3.64 13.21
C ARG A 219 -4.97 5.12 13.07
N ARG A 220 -5.92 5.83 12.47
CA ARG A 220 -5.82 7.26 12.17
C ARG A 220 -7.20 7.85 11.99
N THR A 221 -7.42 9.02 12.57
CA THR A 221 -8.62 9.82 12.35
C THR A 221 -8.29 10.99 11.41
N ASP A 222 -9.16 11.26 10.46
CA ASP A 222 -8.99 12.34 9.49
C ASP A 222 -10.09 13.39 9.68
N CYS A 223 -9.73 14.66 9.61
CA CYS A 223 -10.64 15.80 9.49
C CYS A 223 -10.54 16.35 8.06
N MET A 224 -11.67 16.48 7.36
CA MET A 224 -11.71 17.07 6.02
C MET A 224 -11.71 18.59 6.13
N ILE A 225 -10.78 19.25 5.44
CA ILE A 225 -10.75 20.70 5.37
C ILE A 225 -11.73 21.15 4.28
N THR A 226 -12.83 21.77 4.71
CA THR A 226 -13.86 22.33 3.82
C THR A 226 -13.81 23.85 3.72
N ASP A 227 -13.06 24.50 4.61
CA ASP A 227 -12.85 25.94 4.58
C ASP A 227 -12.02 26.35 3.36
N LYS A 228 -12.62 27.14 2.47
CA LYS A 228 -12.00 27.57 1.21
C LYS A 228 -10.77 28.46 1.43
N GLN A 229 -10.74 29.29 2.47
CA GLN A 229 -9.60 30.15 2.76
C GLN A 229 -8.40 29.33 3.22
N ILE A 230 -8.62 28.34 4.09
CA ILE A 230 -7.57 27.41 4.51
C ILE A 230 -7.05 26.60 3.30
N MET A 231 -7.93 26.13 2.42
CA MET A 231 -7.53 25.42 1.21
C MET A 231 -6.65 26.29 0.30
N LEU A 232 -7.04 27.55 0.04
CA LEU A 232 -6.25 28.51 -0.75
C LEU A 232 -4.88 28.79 -0.10
N GLN A 233 -4.86 28.91 1.23
CA GLN A 233 -3.64 29.08 2.02
C GLN A 233 -2.68 27.89 1.92
N ILE A 234 -3.20 26.65 1.88
CA ILE A 234 -2.42 25.44 1.60
C ILE A 234 -1.86 25.50 0.18
N GLN A 235 -2.72 25.71 -0.82
CA GLN A 235 -2.35 25.75 -2.24
C GLN A 235 -1.24 26.76 -2.50
N HIS A 236 -1.36 27.99 -1.99
CA HIS A 236 -0.38 29.06 -2.20
C HIS A 236 1.01 28.65 -1.69
N ARG A 237 1.08 28.05 -0.49
CA ARG A 237 2.35 27.59 0.10
C ARG A 237 2.95 26.43 -0.67
N LEU A 238 2.15 25.44 -1.05
CA LEU A 238 2.63 24.30 -1.84
C LEU A 238 3.17 24.76 -3.20
N HIS A 239 2.42 25.62 -3.91
CA HIS A 239 2.84 26.15 -5.20
C HIS A 239 4.15 26.96 -5.09
N ARG A 240 4.30 27.79 -4.05
CA ARG A 240 5.48 28.65 -3.90
C ARG A 240 6.71 27.94 -3.36
N ARG A 241 6.54 26.93 -2.49
CA ARG A 241 7.63 26.36 -1.68
C ARG A 241 7.90 24.88 -1.92
N LEU A 242 6.89 24.11 -2.33
CA LEU A 242 7.02 22.66 -2.50
C LEU A 242 7.13 22.26 -3.97
N VAL A 243 6.23 22.75 -4.83
CA VAL A 243 6.18 22.38 -6.26
C VAL A 243 7.52 22.63 -6.98
N PRO A 244 8.22 23.77 -6.79
CA PRO A 244 9.52 23.98 -7.44
C PRO A 244 10.60 23.00 -6.96
N MET A 245 10.49 22.50 -5.73
CA MET A 245 11.44 21.51 -5.18
C MET A 245 11.16 20.11 -5.74
N ILE A 246 9.88 19.76 -5.92
CA ILE A 246 9.46 18.53 -6.60
C ILE A 246 9.94 18.54 -8.05
N ASP A 247 9.70 19.64 -8.77
CA ASP A 247 10.12 19.80 -10.15
C ASP A 247 11.64 19.67 -10.29
N ARG A 248 12.40 20.36 -9.43
CA ARG A 248 13.87 20.25 -9.39
C ARG A 248 14.34 18.80 -9.17
N ALA A 249 13.79 18.11 -8.18
CA ALA A 249 14.29 16.80 -7.76
C ALA A 249 13.82 15.65 -8.66
N PHE A 250 12.59 15.74 -9.17
CA PHE A 250 11.92 14.63 -9.86
C PHE A 250 11.49 14.95 -11.29
N GLN A 251 11.77 16.16 -11.79
CA GLN A 251 11.39 16.62 -13.14
C GLN A 251 9.87 16.48 -13.37
N PHE A 252 9.08 16.73 -12.32
CA PHE A 252 7.63 16.59 -12.33
C PHE A 252 6.96 17.86 -11.80
N ARG A 253 6.09 18.44 -12.63
CA ARG A 253 5.29 19.61 -12.27
C ARG A 253 3.90 19.18 -11.79
N ALA A 254 3.71 19.13 -10.49
CA ALA A 254 2.39 18.92 -9.89
C ALA A 254 1.48 20.14 -10.14
N THR A 255 0.29 19.90 -10.70
CA THR A 255 -0.72 20.96 -10.96
C THR A 255 -2.00 20.77 -10.15
N ARG A 256 -2.19 19.61 -9.51
CA ARG A 256 -3.41 19.26 -8.79
C ARG A 256 -3.15 18.64 -7.43
N ILE A 257 -4.14 18.79 -6.55
CA ILE A 257 -4.20 18.21 -5.21
C ILE A 257 -5.51 17.41 -5.11
N GLU A 258 -5.44 16.16 -4.64
CA GLU A 258 -6.61 15.29 -4.60
C GLU A 258 -7.64 15.72 -3.56
N ARG A 259 -7.17 16.04 -2.35
CA ARG A 259 -7.99 16.34 -1.16
C ARG A 259 -7.19 17.12 -0.12
N TYR A 260 -7.90 17.75 0.82
CA TYR A 260 -7.34 18.55 1.91
C TYR A 260 -7.78 17.97 3.24
N ILE A 261 -6.84 17.45 4.02
CA ILE A 261 -7.14 16.85 5.33
C ILE A 261 -6.14 17.29 6.38
N VAL A 262 -6.58 17.24 7.64
CA VAL A 262 -5.71 17.13 8.81
C VAL A 262 -5.89 15.72 9.37
N ALA A 263 -4.81 14.97 9.43
CA ALA A 263 -4.76 13.62 9.96
C ALA A 263 -4.19 13.62 11.37
N ARG A 264 -4.80 12.84 12.26
CA ARG A 264 -4.40 12.65 13.66
C ARG A 264 -4.04 11.19 13.91
N TYR A 265 -2.85 10.98 14.47
CA TYR A 265 -2.39 9.68 14.97
C TYR A 265 -2.16 9.80 16.48
N ASP A 266 -2.91 9.04 17.27
CA ASP A 266 -2.87 9.09 18.73
C ASP A 266 -1.83 8.12 19.29
N GLY A 267 -0.92 8.58 20.15
CA GLY A 267 0.03 7.71 20.84
C GLY A 267 -0.66 6.69 21.76
N ALA A 268 -1.80 7.04 22.36
CA ALA A 268 -2.56 6.12 23.21
C ALA A 268 -3.13 4.93 22.43
N ASP A 269 -3.50 5.14 21.15
CA ASP A 269 -4.00 4.09 20.24
C ASP A 269 -2.87 3.44 19.42
N ARG A 270 -1.62 3.84 19.68
CA ARG A 270 -0.45 3.51 18.86
C ARG A 270 -0.66 3.84 17.39
N GLY A 271 -1.27 4.99 17.07
CA GLY A 271 -1.69 5.37 15.72
C GLY A 271 -0.63 5.09 14.66
N PHE A 272 -0.99 4.35 13.60
CA PHE A 272 -0.10 3.89 12.54
C PHE A 272 -0.86 3.74 11.20
N PHE A 273 -0.09 3.49 10.13
CA PHE A 273 -0.64 2.94 8.89
C PHE A 273 0.35 1.93 8.30
N PHE A 274 -0.09 0.67 8.15
CA PHE A 274 0.74 -0.44 7.65
C PHE A 274 1.35 -0.16 6.26
N PRO A 275 2.41 -0.90 5.89
CA PRO A 275 3.01 -0.86 4.56
C PRO A 275 1.97 -0.94 3.44
N HIS A 276 1.98 0.04 2.55
CA HIS A 276 1.09 0.13 1.39
C HIS A 276 1.71 0.98 0.27
N ARG A 277 1.09 0.89 -0.91
CA ARG A 277 1.30 1.82 -2.03
C ARG A 277 0.03 2.64 -2.23
N ASP A 278 0.20 3.85 -2.75
CA ASP A 278 -0.89 4.82 -2.89
C ASP A 278 -1.36 4.96 -4.35
N ASN A 279 -1.06 4.04 -5.26
CA ASN A 279 -1.50 4.17 -6.66
C ASN A 279 -1.83 2.85 -7.36
N THR A 280 -2.12 1.79 -6.60
CA THR A 280 -2.37 0.44 -7.14
C THR A 280 -3.86 0.08 -7.24
N SER A 281 -4.76 0.94 -6.75
CA SER A 281 -6.22 0.77 -6.91
C SER A 281 -6.78 1.73 -7.96
N PRO A 282 -7.91 1.41 -8.63
CA PRO A 282 -8.59 2.34 -9.53
C PRO A 282 -8.75 3.76 -8.96
N ALA A 283 -9.22 3.89 -7.71
CA ALA A 283 -9.43 5.18 -7.02
C ALA A 283 -8.14 6.00 -6.87
N THR A 284 -7.00 5.33 -6.76
CA THR A 284 -5.73 5.96 -6.38
C THR A 284 -4.70 6.01 -7.51
N LYS A 285 -4.97 5.35 -8.64
CA LYS A 285 -4.08 5.22 -9.81
C LYS A 285 -3.53 6.53 -10.38
N HIS A 286 -4.26 7.62 -10.19
CA HIS A 286 -3.86 8.95 -10.64
C HIS A 286 -2.79 9.61 -9.74
N ARG A 287 -2.65 9.18 -8.48
CA ARG A 287 -1.70 9.79 -7.55
C ARG A 287 -0.27 9.59 -8.06
N ARG A 288 0.55 10.63 -7.98
CA ARG A 288 1.98 10.61 -8.35
C ARG A 288 2.85 10.72 -7.13
N PHE A 289 2.62 11.76 -6.33
CA PHE A 289 3.35 11.98 -5.08
C PHE A 289 2.41 12.01 -3.89
N ALA A 290 2.84 11.34 -2.83
CA ALA A 290 2.30 11.50 -1.50
C ALA A 290 3.19 12.50 -0.76
N VAL A 291 2.55 13.36 0.02
CA VAL A 291 3.26 14.36 0.82
C VAL A 291 2.80 14.22 2.25
N THR A 292 3.74 14.09 3.18
CA THR A 292 3.48 14.23 4.61
C THR A 292 4.04 15.55 5.08
N ILE A 293 3.18 16.47 5.51
CA ILE A 293 3.61 17.73 6.15
C ILE A 293 3.28 17.64 7.63
N ASN A 294 4.31 17.60 8.47
CA ASN A 294 4.13 17.47 9.92
C ASN A 294 3.71 18.81 10.53
N LEU A 295 2.66 18.82 11.35
CA LEU A 295 2.14 20.05 11.97
C LEU A 295 2.69 20.28 13.39
N ASN A 296 3.26 19.25 14.01
CA ASN A 296 3.80 19.30 15.38
C ASN A 296 4.91 18.25 15.63
N ALA A 297 5.89 18.15 14.73
CA ALA A 297 6.94 17.11 14.74
C ALA A 297 7.71 16.98 16.06
N ASP A 298 7.79 18.07 16.82
CA ASP A 298 8.53 18.17 18.09
C ASP A 298 7.70 17.76 19.32
N ALA A 299 6.40 17.49 19.14
CA ALA A 299 5.43 17.22 20.22
C ALA A 299 5.05 15.73 20.36
N TYR A 300 5.68 14.81 19.61
CA TYR A 300 5.39 13.37 19.66
C TYR A 300 6.64 12.51 19.41
N LYS A 301 6.59 11.26 19.89
CA LYS A 301 7.58 10.20 19.59
C LYS A 301 6.96 9.08 18.75
N GLY A 302 7.78 8.37 17.98
CA GLY A 302 7.30 7.41 16.98
C GLY A 302 6.59 8.12 15.82
N GLY A 303 5.80 7.43 15.00
CA GLY A 303 5.05 8.08 13.92
C GLY A 303 5.84 8.37 12.64
N ASP A 304 7.14 8.03 12.59
CA ASP A 304 7.98 8.29 11.43
C ASP A 304 7.53 7.49 10.21
N LEU A 305 7.89 7.99 9.03
CA LEU A 305 7.73 7.22 7.80
C LEU A 305 8.88 6.22 7.66
N ARG A 306 8.56 5.01 7.19
CA ARG A 306 9.55 4.01 6.76
C ARG A 306 9.20 3.52 5.37
N PHE A 307 10.24 3.19 4.59
CA PHE A 307 10.14 2.68 3.23
C PHE A 307 10.83 1.31 3.18
N PRO A 308 10.10 0.22 3.42
CA PRO A 308 10.70 -1.11 3.59
C PRO A 308 11.60 -1.57 2.44
N GLU A 309 11.31 -1.12 1.21
CA GLU A 309 12.14 -1.37 0.02
C GLU A 309 13.59 -0.86 0.16
N PHE A 310 13.84 0.08 1.08
CA PHE A 310 15.13 0.75 1.32
C PHE A 310 15.64 0.56 2.75
N GLY A 311 15.21 -0.50 3.43
CA GLY A 311 15.65 -0.85 4.78
C GLY A 311 14.86 -0.17 5.90
N ARG A 312 15.47 -0.05 7.08
CA ARG A 312 14.78 0.35 8.32
C ARG A 312 14.90 1.82 8.67
N ARG A 313 15.67 2.59 7.90
CA ARG A 313 15.81 4.03 8.09
C ARG A 313 14.43 4.70 8.11
N THR A 314 14.24 5.57 9.09
CA THR A 314 13.02 6.36 9.24
C THR A 314 13.20 7.79 8.76
N TYR A 315 12.09 8.43 8.40
CA TYR A 315 12.04 9.76 7.82
C TYR A 315 10.99 10.61 8.53
N ARG A 316 11.42 11.78 9.02
CA ARG A 316 10.56 12.80 9.62
C ARG A 316 11.02 14.18 9.18
N ALA A 317 10.10 14.98 8.64
CA ALA A 317 10.34 16.40 8.43
C ALA A 317 10.06 17.19 9.73
N PRO A 318 10.76 18.31 9.99
CA PRO A 318 10.45 19.17 11.13
C PRO A 318 9.03 19.73 11.04
N THR A 319 8.54 20.36 12.12
CA THR A 319 7.25 21.05 12.11
C THR A 319 7.16 22.05 10.95
N GLY A 320 6.09 21.98 10.16
CA GLY A 320 5.89 22.73 8.93
C GLY A 320 6.71 22.26 7.73
N GLY A 321 7.51 21.21 7.88
CA GLY A 321 8.27 20.57 6.80
C GLY A 321 7.52 19.41 6.15
N ALA A 322 7.85 19.14 4.90
CA ALA A 322 7.28 18.07 4.08
C ALA A 322 8.28 16.92 3.85
N VAL A 323 7.78 15.69 3.83
CA VAL A 323 8.40 14.53 3.18
C VAL A 323 7.57 14.21 1.94
N VAL A 324 8.18 14.31 0.75
CA VAL A 324 7.57 13.99 -0.55
C VAL A 324 8.14 12.69 -1.07
N PHE A 325 7.29 11.79 -1.53
CA PHE A 325 7.70 10.50 -2.07
C PHE A 325 6.72 9.99 -3.13
N SER A 326 7.21 9.14 -4.04
CA SER A 326 6.37 8.54 -5.07
C SER A 326 5.32 7.63 -4.44
N CYS A 327 4.06 7.75 -4.89
CA CYS A 327 2.97 6.86 -4.46
C CYS A 327 3.21 5.40 -4.84
N SER A 328 4.12 5.14 -5.77
CA SER A 328 4.54 3.81 -6.16
C SER A 328 5.49 3.16 -5.17
N LEU A 329 5.99 3.82 -4.11
CA LEU A 329 6.87 3.19 -3.12
C LEU A 329 6.04 2.56 -2.00
N VAL A 330 6.48 1.40 -1.49
CA VAL A 330 5.91 0.86 -0.26
C VAL A 330 6.37 1.75 0.88
N HIS A 331 5.40 2.25 1.61
CA HIS A 331 5.65 3.10 2.75
C HIS A 331 4.66 2.81 3.87
N GLU A 332 5.06 3.16 5.07
CA GLU A 332 4.24 3.03 6.27
C GLU A 332 4.45 4.24 7.18
N ALA A 333 3.45 4.53 8.00
CA ALA A 333 3.62 5.38 9.17
C ALA A 333 3.76 4.48 10.39
N LEU A 334 4.94 4.47 11.00
CA LEU A 334 5.21 3.68 12.20
C LEU A 334 4.31 4.13 13.35
N PRO A 335 4.08 3.28 14.37
CA PRO A 335 3.27 3.65 15.52
C PRO A 335 3.79 4.92 16.21
N VAL A 336 2.89 5.86 16.49
CA VAL A 336 3.12 6.92 17.48
C VAL A 336 3.18 6.26 18.85
N THR A 337 4.20 6.57 19.65
CA THR A 337 4.41 5.94 20.96
C THR A 337 4.13 6.89 22.12
N GLU A 338 4.25 8.20 21.90
CA GLU A 338 3.96 9.23 22.89
C GLU A 338 3.41 10.48 22.19
N GLY A 339 2.48 11.17 22.84
CA GLY A 339 1.85 12.38 22.31
C GLY A 339 0.87 12.11 21.17
N VAL A 340 0.53 13.17 20.43
CA VAL A 340 -0.41 13.12 19.30
C VAL A 340 0.29 13.72 18.09
N ARG A 341 0.30 12.98 16.97
CA ARG A 341 0.85 13.46 15.71
C ARG A 341 -0.25 14.02 14.83
N TYR A 342 -0.11 15.29 14.44
CA TYR A 342 -0.93 15.94 13.43
C TYR A 342 -0.13 16.15 12.14
N ALA A 343 -0.75 15.84 11.00
CA ALA A 343 -0.14 16.03 9.68
C ALA A 343 -1.19 16.42 8.64
N THR A 344 -0.81 17.20 7.62
CA THR A 344 -1.59 17.24 6.37
C THR A 344 -0.96 16.33 5.33
N LEU A 345 -1.80 15.60 4.59
CA LEU A 345 -1.40 14.51 3.71
C LEU A 345 -1.88 14.71 2.26
N PRO A 346 -1.42 15.74 1.52
CA PRO A 346 -1.87 15.95 0.16
C PRO A 346 -1.29 14.88 -0.78
N PHE A 347 -2.12 14.43 -1.72
CA PHE A 347 -1.68 13.69 -2.90
C PHE A 347 -1.61 14.64 -4.08
N LEU A 348 -0.45 14.66 -4.73
CA LEU A 348 -0.15 15.55 -5.85
C LEU A 348 -0.11 14.75 -7.16
N TYR A 349 -0.64 15.35 -8.21
CA TYR A 349 -0.67 14.81 -9.57
C TYR A 349 -0.80 15.94 -10.60
N ASP A 350 -0.73 15.60 -11.89
CA ASP A 350 -0.78 16.52 -13.02
C ASP A 350 -2.09 16.41 -13.81
N ASP A 351 -2.21 17.18 -14.89
CA ASP A 351 -3.41 17.18 -15.74
C ASP A 351 -3.60 15.86 -16.50
N GLU A 352 -2.52 15.17 -16.87
CA GLU A 352 -2.61 13.85 -17.51
C GLU A 352 -3.14 12.79 -16.53
N ALA A 353 -2.65 12.79 -15.30
CA ALA A 353 -3.20 11.95 -14.25
C ALA A 353 -4.65 12.30 -13.90
N ALA A 354 -5.07 13.56 -14.06
CA ALA A 354 -6.47 13.94 -13.86
C ALA A 354 -7.42 13.19 -14.80
N LYS A 355 -7.02 12.98 -16.06
CA LYS A 355 -7.79 12.19 -17.03
C LYS A 355 -7.97 10.74 -16.55
N ILE A 356 -6.94 10.15 -15.93
CA ILE A 356 -7.02 8.82 -15.33
C ILE A 356 -8.01 8.81 -14.16
N ARG A 357 -7.97 9.83 -13.30
CA ARG A 357 -8.90 9.97 -12.17
C ARG A 357 -10.35 10.01 -12.65
N ASP A 358 -10.62 10.79 -13.68
CA ASP A 358 -11.98 10.92 -14.22
C ASP A 358 -12.44 9.63 -14.89
N ALA A 359 -11.56 8.96 -15.64
CA ALA A 359 -11.86 7.67 -16.26
C ALA A 359 -12.16 6.56 -15.23
N THR A 360 -11.53 6.60 -14.05
CA THR A 360 -11.68 5.56 -12.99
C THR A 360 -12.75 5.89 -11.95
N ARG A 361 -13.35 7.09 -11.99
CA ARG A 361 -14.26 7.58 -10.94
C ARG A 361 -15.46 6.65 -10.70
N HIS A 362 -16.00 6.06 -11.75
CA HIS A 362 -17.14 5.14 -11.69
C HIS A 362 -16.82 3.79 -11.02
N LEU A 363 -15.54 3.50 -10.77
CA LEU A 363 -15.07 2.27 -10.12
C LEU A 363 -14.84 2.45 -8.60
N VAL A 364 -15.15 3.62 -8.04
CA VAL A 364 -14.93 3.92 -6.62
C VAL A 364 -16.21 3.72 -5.82
N VAL A 365 -16.17 2.82 -4.85
CA VAL A 365 -17.22 2.59 -3.86
C VAL A 365 -16.75 3.19 -2.52
N PRO A 366 -17.43 4.23 -1.99
CA PRO A 366 -17.07 4.85 -0.72
C PRO A 366 -17.08 3.86 0.45
N VAL A 367 -16.33 4.17 1.51
CA VAL A 367 -16.49 3.48 2.81
C VAL A 367 -17.92 3.72 3.28
N ALA A 368 -18.68 2.65 3.57
CA ALA A 368 -19.95 2.80 4.27
C ALA A 368 -19.68 3.48 5.62
N ARG A 369 -20.32 4.62 5.89
CA ARG A 369 -20.29 5.20 7.23
C ARG A 369 -20.94 4.17 8.17
N SER A 370 -20.32 3.89 9.31
CA SER A 370 -20.93 3.04 10.33
C SER A 370 -22.27 3.65 10.74
N GLU A 371 -23.32 2.82 10.83
CA GLU A 371 -24.68 3.23 11.20
C GLU A 371 -24.75 3.84 12.61
N ASP A 372 -23.72 3.68 13.44
CA ASP A 372 -23.58 4.28 14.78
C ASP A 372 -23.41 5.82 14.78
N ALA A 373 -23.40 6.48 13.61
CA ALA A 373 -23.34 7.94 13.49
C ALA A 373 -24.69 8.60 13.16
N ASP A 374 -25.75 7.81 12.91
CA ASP A 374 -27.07 8.32 12.52
C ASP A 374 -28.03 8.52 13.72
N ASP A 375 -27.66 8.08 14.93
CA ASP A 375 -28.47 8.32 16.14
C ASP A 375 -28.23 9.71 16.75
N ASP A 376 -27.01 10.27 16.65
CA ASP A 376 -26.71 11.61 17.17
C ASP A 376 -27.29 12.75 16.27
N ALA A 377 -27.70 12.44 15.05
CA ALA A 377 -28.32 13.42 14.14
C ALA A 377 -29.85 13.49 14.28
N LYS A 378 -30.50 12.45 14.82
CA LYS A 378 -31.96 12.42 15.01
C LYS A 378 -32.43 13.15 16.26
N ASP A 379 -31.55 13.30 17.27
CA ASP A 379 -31.86 14.05 18.48
C ASP A 379 -31.70 15.57 18.32
N ALA A 380 -31.07 16.04 17.23
CA ALA A 380 -30.96 17.46 16.91
C ALA A 380 -32.12 17.99 16.03
N GLU A 381 -32.76 17.14 15.21
CA GLU A 381 -33.92 17.54 14.38
C GLU A 381 -35.27 17.40 15.10
N GLY A 382 -35.33 16.72 16.25
CA GLY A 382 -36.56 16.54 17.04
C GLY A 382 -36.91 17.68 18.01
N ALA A 383 -36.00 18.64 18.24
CA ALA A 383 -36.16 19.68 19.27
C ALA A 383 -36.56 21.07 18.76
N GLU A 384 -36.57 21.33 17.44
CA GLU A 384 -36.92 22.65 16.87
C GLU A 384 -38.30 22.71 16.18
N ALA A 385 -39.08 21.64 16.18
CA ALA A 385 -40.43 21.63 15.61
C ALA A 385 -41.52 21.57 16.71
N GLY A 386 -41.65 22.64 17.50
CA GLY A 386 -42.66 22.69 18.57
C GLY A 386 -42.88 24.07 19.20
N GLY A 387 -43.60 24.95 18.49
CA GLY A 387 -44.05 26.26 18.96
C GLY A 387 -43.34 27.38 18.18
N THR A 388 -44.02 28.30 17.51
CA THR A 388 -45.23 29.04 17.86
C THR A 388 -45.58 29.85 16.61
N GLU A 389 -46.85 29.96 16.20
CA GLU A 389 -47.40 31.23 15.70
C GLU A 389 -48.91 31.10 15.44
N ALA A 390 -49.69 31.75 16.30
CA ALA A 390 -51.09 32.03 16.10
C ALA A 390 -51.26 33.55 16.05
N GLY A 391 -51.88 34.02 14.96
CA GLY A 391 -52.78 35.18 14.99
C GLY A 391 -52.19 36.53 14.59
N THR A 392 -52.44 36.95 13.34
CA THR A 392 -52.76 38.35 13.06
C THR A 392 -53.98 38.41 12.12
N GLY A 393 -55.12 38.80 12.70
CA GLY A 393 -56.36 39.09 11.99
C GLY A 393 -56.35 40.51 11.44
N GLN A 394 -56.77 40.64 10.19
CA GLN A 394 -56.91 41.90 9.46
C GLN A 394 -58.23 42.59 9.86
N ALA A 395 -58.13 43.88 10.20
CA ALA A 395 -59.25 44.73 10.59
C ALA A 395 -60.04 45.23 9.37
N ALA A 396 -61.37 45.23 9.49
CA ALA A 396 -62.29 45.93 8.61
C ALA A 396 -63.06 46.99 9.41
N THR A 397 -63.08 48.22 8.86
CA THR A 397 -64.16 49.23 8.87
C THR A 397 -65.00 49.50 10.13
N GLY A 398 -65.07 50.78 10.54
CA GLY A 398 -66.32 51.37 11.02
C GLY A 398 -66.21 52.34 12.21
N ASN A 399 -66.42 53.63 11.90
CA ASN A 399 -66.65 54.81 12.76
C ASN A 399 -65.53 55.32 13.67
#